data_AF-A0A2S5MRB2-F1
#
_entry.id   AF-A0A2S5MRB2-F1
#
_cell.length_a   1.000
_cell.length_b   1.000
_cell.length_c   1.000
_cell.angle_alpha   90.00
_cell.angle_beta   90.00
_cell.angle_gamma   90.00
#
_symmetry.space_group_name_H-M   'P 1'
#
loop_
_entity.id
_entity.type
_entity.pdbx_description
1 polymer ?
#
loop_
_entity_poly.entity_id
_entity_poly.type
_entity_poly.pdbx_seq_one_letter_code
_entity_poly.pdbx_strand_id
1 'polypeptide(L)'
;MLPMGGGLAHGDDRPAATGLNEIFRTHDLAILGDVKHGVPARVGFFASEELFAAMAAEGVRHVAIEMPRVLGRQAMGVETEADVEAFAQDIIRSQRWHFVDPDHPNEESSVTQHRVASALGRQVLLARRYGINPIFYDFNNPLGGFRTINDPVYRCLADLSTMTWVRYGLDEKVTKADRDAAIMRERFSHDDELAQYIEAAVTRGGGGKLVVIPGYAHAVLPGGLAERLEQRLRRQAAVVGVFTDGGEEGQFVDFLAEQAQLLQVDLSRAPQFRYRISTGTIEREVEPQRYAGLDYARQRRMPPVCQQIAGVD
;
A
#
# COMPACT_ATOMS: atom_id res chain seq x y z
N MET A 1 21.56 -16.30 -52.12
CA MET A 1 21.74 -14.88 -51.76
C MET A 1 20.40 -14.18 -51.87
N LEU A 2 19.73 -14.00 -50.74
CA LEU A 2 18.57 -13.12 -50.55
C LEU A 2 18.82 -12.40 -49.21
N PRO A 3 18.51 -11.10 -49.09
CA PRO A 3 18.95 -10.31 -47.95
C PRO A 3 18.06 -10.53 -46.72
N MET A 4 18.71 -10.48 -45.56
CA MET A 4 18.15 -10.35 -44.23
C MET A 4 17.54 -8.95 -44.06
N GLY A 5 16.45 -8.84 -43.29
CA GLY A 5 15.97 -7.54 -42.83
C GLY A 5 14.50 -7.54 -42.42
N GLY A 6 14.22 -7.97 -41.19
CA GLY A 6 12.90 -7.83 -40.56
C GLY A 6 13.08 -7.68 -39.07
N GLY A 7 13.66 -6.54 -38.67
CA GLY A 7 13.72 -6.16 -37.26
C GLY A 7 12.31 -5.90 -36.76
N LEU A 8 11.88 -6.68 -35.78
CA LEU A 8 10.69 -6.39 -34.98
C LEU A 8 10.98 -5.12 -34.19
N ALA A 9 10.29 -4.04 -34.57
CA ALA A 9 10.18 -2.86 -33.74
C ALA A 9 9.36 -3.25 -32.50
N HIS A 10 10.05 -3.44 -31.37
CA HIS A 10 9.41 -3.34 -30.06
C HIS A 10 9.10 -1.86 -29.82
N GLY A 11 7.89 -1.45 -30.19
CA GLY A 11 7.32 -0.20 -29.71
C GLY A 11 7.04 -0.36 -28.22
N ASP A 12 7.95 0.14 -27.39
CA ASP A 12 7.74 0.35 -25.96
C ASP A 12 6.95 1.66 -25.79
N ASP A 13 5.72 1.70 -26.30
CA ASP A 13 4.78 2.81 -26.13
C ASP A 13 4.07 2.67 -24.76
N ARG A 14 4.85 2.59 -23.69
CA ARG A 14 4.31 2.85 -22.35
C ARG A 14 4.30 4.36 -22.16
N PRO A 15 3.14 4.99 -21.92
CA PRO A 15 3.10 6.42 -21.66
C PRO A 15 3.93 6.69 -20.40
N ALA A 16 4.98 7.50 -20.58
CA ALA A 16 5.86 7.93 -19.51
C ALA A 16 5.06 8.54 -18.35
N ALA A 17 5.59 8.47 -17.13
CA ALA A 17 5.04 9.08 -15.90
C ALA A 17 4.96 10.63 -15.93
N THR A 18 4.91 11.22 -17.12
CA THR A 18 4.83 12.66 -17.45
C THR A 18 3.84 13.43 -16.61
N GLY A 19 2.67 12.87 -16.28
CA GLY A 19 1.70 13.50 -15.38
C GLY A 19 2.20 13.66 -13.93
N LEU A 20 2.96 12.69 -13.40
CA LEU A 20 3.42 12.74 -12.00
C LEU A 20 4.57 13.73 -11.77
N ASN A 21 5.32 14.09 -12.81
CA ASN A 21 6.37 15.10 -12.71
C ASN A 21 5.83 16.42 -12.15
N GLU A 22 4.62 16.83 -12.55
CA GLU A 22 4.00 18.05 -12.03
C GLU A 22 3.75 17.95 -10.52
N ILE A 23 3.28 16.80 -10.04
CA ILE A 23 3.06 16.57 -8.61
C ILE A 23 4.37 16.63 -7.84
N PHE A 24 5.39 15.90 -8.29
CA PHE A 24 6.69 15.89 -7.63
C PHE A 24 7.39 17.24 -7.69
N ARG A 25 7.15 18.03 -8.74
CA ARG A 25 7.68 19.40 -8.86
C ARG A 25 7.07 20.34 -7.83
N THR A 26 5.75 20.29 -7.69
CA THR A 26 4.96 21.29 -6.94
C THR A 26 4.74 20.94 -5.47
N HIS A 27 4.93 19.68 -5.07
CA HIS A 27 4.68 19.20 -3.71
C HIS A 27 5.92 18.54 -3.10
N ASP A 28 6.22 18.88 -1.83
CA ASP A 28 7.33 18.28 -1.08
C ASP A 28 6.95 16.95 -0.39
N LEU A 29 5.67 16.59 -0.40
CA LEU A 29 5.10 15.35 0.09
C LEU A 29 4.07 14.85 -0.93
N ALA A 30 4.32 13.69 -1.54
CA ALA A 30 3.36 13.03 -2.40
C ALA A 30 3.02 11.64 -1.85
N ILE A 31 1.74 11.29 -1.83
CA ILE A 31 1.24 9.98 -1.41
C ILE A 31 0.66 9.30 -2.64
N LEU A 32 1.29 8.22 -3.10
CA LEU A 32 0.84 7.42 -4.23
C LEU A 32 0.12 6.18 -3.72
N GLY A 33 -1.21 6.27 -3.56
CA GLY A 33 -2.02 5.20 -3.00
C GLY A 33 -2.16 4.02 -3.97
N ASP A 34 -1.63 2.87 -3.58
CA ASP A 34 -1.91 1.58 -4.22
C ASP A 34 -3.35 1.17 -3.89
N VAL A 35 -4.25 1.36 -4.84
CA VAL A 35 -5.69 1.16 -4.64
C VAL A 35 -6.06 -0.30 -4.39
N LYS A 36 -5.23 -1.25 -4.85
CA LYS A 36 -5.46 -2.69 -4.68
C LYS A 36 -4.14 -3.45 -4.93
N HIS A 37 -3.56 -3.93 -3.83
CA HIS A 37 -2.26 -4.62 -3.83
C HIS A 37 -2.26 -5.89 -4.69
N GLY A 38 -1.11 -6.20 -5.27
CA GLY A 38 -0.89 -7.46 -5.99
C GLY A 38 -1.33 -7.46 -7.46
N VAL A 39 -2.04 -6.43 -7.92
CA VAL A 39 -2.49 -6.31 -9.32
C VAL A 39 -1.30 -6.05 -10.25
N PRO A 40 -1.09 -6.87 -11.30
CA PRO A 40 0.15 -6.90 -12.05
C PRO A 40 0.58 -5.56 -12.64
N ALA A 41 -0.36 -4.79 -13.20
CA ALA A 41 -0.07 -3.48 -13.79
C ALA A 41 0.43 -2.46 -12.75
N ARG A 42 -0.16 -2.43 -11.55
CA ARG A 42 0.29 -1.57 -10.45
C ARG A 42 1.60 -2.01 -9.85
N VAL A 43 1.76 -3.31 -9.63
CA VAL A 43 3.02 -3.88 -9.12
C VAL A 43 4.18 -3.54 -10.06
N GLY A 44 3.95 -3.64 -11.38
CA GLY A 44 4.90 -3.20 -12.39
C GLY A 44 5.16 -1.69 -12.37
N PHE A 45 4.12 -0.87 -12.27
CA PHE A 45 4.23 0.59 -12.21
C PHE A 45 5.04 1.08 -11.01
N PHE A 46 4.75 0.60 -9.80
CA PHE A 46 5.49 1.00 -8.60
C PHE A 46 6.95 0.53 -8.60
N ALA A 47 7.31 -0.44 -9.45
CA ALA A 47 8.67 -0.92 -9.66
C ALA A 47 9.25 -0.53 -11.03
N SER A 48 8.73 0.55 -11.65
CA SER A 48 9.11 1.01 -12.98
C SER A 48 10.28 2.00 -12.97
N GLU A 49 11.14 1.96 -13.98
CA GLU A 49 12.24 2.92 -14.12
C GLU A 49 11.70 4.34 -14.33
N GLU A 50 10.60 4.45 -15.06
CA GLU A 50 9.93 5.69 -15.40
C GLU A 50 9.49 6.45 -14.14
N LEU A 51 8.90 5.76 -13.16
CA LEU A 51 8.49 6.36 -11.90
C LEU A 51 9.70 6.88 -11.10
N PHE A 52 10.75 6.07 -10.96
CA PHE A 52 11.93 6.46 -10.18
C PHE A 52 12.75 7.55 -10.87
N ALA A 53 12.83 7.53 -12.20
CA ALA A 53 13.42 8.60 -12.99
C ALA A 53 12.66 9.93 -12.82
N ALA A 54 11.32 9.88 -12.85
CA ALA A 54 10.46 11.03 -12.59
C ALA A 54 10.68 11.61 -11.19
N MET A 55 10.71 10.75 -10.16
CA MET A 55 11.03 11.15 -8.79
C MET A 55 12.40 11.84 -8.71
N ALA A 56 13.43 11.24 -9.27
CA ALA A 56 14.80 11.78 -9.23
C ALA A 56 14.93 13.12 -9.97
N ALA A 57 14.32 13.23 -11.15
CA ALA A 57 14.36 14.44 -11.97
C ALA A 57 13.75 15.65 -11.24
N GLU A 58 12.74 15.44 -10.39
CA GLU A 58 12.05 16.50 -9.65
C GLU A 58 12.58 16.68 -8.21
N GLY A 59 13.71 16.04 -7.90
CA GLY A 59 14.45 16.21 -6.64
C GLY A 59 13.86 15.47 -5.44
N VAL A 60 13.10 14.39 -5.66
CA VAL A 60 12.68 13.48 -4.59
C VAL A 60 13.91 12.86 -3.94
N ARG A 61 14.01 12.96 -2.62
CA ARG A 61 15.15 12.44 -1.85
C ARG A 61 14.83 11.15 -1.10
N HIS A 62 13.56 10.93 -0.79
CA HIS A 62 13.10 9.78 -0.03
C HIS A 62 11.89 9.13 -0.71
N VAL A 63 11.87 7.80 -0.71
CA VAL A 63 10.70 7.00 -1.07
C VAL A 63 10.36 6.06 0.08
N ALA A 64 9.17 6.21 0.65
CA ALA A 64 8.66 5.32 1.68
C ALA A 64 7.83 4.20 1.03
N ILE A 65 8.32 2.97 1.16
CA ILE A 65 7.76 1.76 0.55
C ILE A 65 7.06 0.97 1.65
N GLU A 66 5.80 0.58 1.41
CA GLU A 66 5.05 -0.31 2.30
C GLU A 66 5.62 -1.73 2.23
N MET A 67 6.73 -1.90 2.92
CA MET A 67 7.46 -3.14 3.02
C MET A 67 7.81 -3.36 4.49
N PRO A 68 7.60 -4.57 5.04
CA PRO A 68 8.01 -4.93 6.39
C PRO A 68 9.47 -4.54 6.65
N ARG A 69 9.76 -3.85 7.75
CA ARG A 69 11.12 -3.34 8.05
C ARG A 69 12.19 -4.45 8.01
N VAL A 70 11.85 -5.70 8.35
CA VAL A 70 12.72 -6.89 8.24
C VAL A 70 13.06 -7.23 6.80
N LEU A 71 12.07 -7.21 5.90
CA LEU A 71 12.27 -7.43 4.47
C LEU A 71 13.05 -6.28 3.87
N GLY A 72 12.76 -5.04 4.28
CA GLY A 72 13.52 -3.87 3.89
C GLY A 72 15.01 -3.99 4.22
N ARG A 73 15.35 -4.44 5.43
CA ARG A 73 16.76 -4.69 5.81
C ARG A 73 17.42 -5.77 4.95
N GLN A 74 16.70 -6.82 4.58
CA GLN A 74 17.20 -7.85 3.67
C GLN A 74 17.38 -7.29 2.25
N ALA A 75 16.42 -6.51 1.77
CA ALA A 75 16.42 -5.90 0.43
C ALA A 75 17.55 -4.88 0.25
N MET A 76 18.11 -4.33 1.34
CA MET A 76 19.30 -3.48 1.25
C MET A 76 20.52 -4.20 0.64
N GLY A 77 20.55 -5.53 0.58
CA GLY A 77 21.57 -6.28 -0.15
C GLY A 77 21.42 -6.29 -1.67
N VAL A 78 20.31 -5.80 -2.23
CA VAL A 78 20.02 -5.86 -3.67
C VAL A 78 20.82 -4.81 -4.45
N GLU A 79 21.73 -5.24 -5.32
CA GLU A 79 22.55 -4.37 -6.18
C GLU A 79 22.32 -4.59 -7.67
N THR A 80 21.79 -5.76 -8.05
CA THR A 80 21.58 -6.19 -9.42
C THR A 80 20.20 -6.84 -9.62
N GLU A 81 19.78 -7.03 -10.87
CA GLU A 81 18.55 -7.79 -11.17
C GLU A 81 18.66 -9.25 -10.69
N ALA A 82 19.87 -9.82 -10.65
CA ALA A 82 20.08 -11.16 -10.11
C ALA A 82 19.82 -11.20 -8.59
N ASP A 83 20.17 -10.14 -7.86
CA ASP A 83 19.86 -10.03 -6.43
C ASP A 83 18.37 -9.83 -6.19
N VAL A 84 17.65 -9.15 -7.10
CA VAL A 84 16.18 -9.04 -7.05
C VAL A 84 15.55 -10.44 -7.11
N GLU A 85 15.99 -11.26 -8.05
CA GLU A 85 15.52 -12.64 -8.17
C GLU A 85 15.86 -13.46 -6.91
N ALA A 86 17.10 -13.36 -6.42
CA ALA A 86 17.52 -14.07 -5.21
C ALA A 86 16.67 -13.67 -3.98
N PHE A 87 16.42 -12.36 -3.81
CA PHE A 87 15.57 -11.81 -2.76
C PHE A 87 14.13 -12.33 -2.87
N ALA A 88 13.55 -12.34 -4.08
CA ALA A 88 12.20 -12.87 -4.30
C ALA A 88 12.11 -14.35 -3.93
N GLN A 89 13.08 -15.16 -4.37
CA GLN A 89 13.15 -16.58 -4.04
C GLN A 89 13.34 -16.84 -2.54
N ASP A 90 14.11 -16.01 -1.83
CA ASP A 90 14.26 -16.12 -0.37
C ASP A 90 12.94 -15.84 0.35
N ILE A 91 12.18 -14.82 -0.07
CA ILE A 91 10.84 -14.54 0.48
C ILE A 91 9.91 -15.73 0.27
N ILE A 92 9.84 -16.26 -0.96
CA ILE A 92 8.99 -17.40 -1.29
C ILE A 92 9.37 -18.62 -0.47
N ARG A 93 10.68 -18.94 -0.39
CA ARG A 93 11.20 -20.07 0.40
C ARG A 93 10.92 -19.93 1.88
N SER A 94 10.84 -18.70 2.40
CA SER A 94 10.55 -18.46 3.81
C SER A 94 9.12 -18.87 4.20
N GLN A 95 8.18 -18.84 3.26
CA GLN A 95 6.74 -19.05 3.50
C GLN A 95 6.14 -18.17 4.61
N ARG A 96 6.81 -17.07 4.97
CA ARG A 96 6.36 -16.15 6.03
C ARG A 96 5.43 -15.05 5.52
N TRP A 97 5.40 -14.85 4.20
CA TRP A 97 4.69 -13.77 3.53
C TRP A 97 3.77 -14.36 2.47
N HIS A 98 2.58 -13.78 2.37
CA HIS A 98 1.56 -14.22 1.45
C HIS A 98 0.96 -13.01 0.74
N PHE A 99 1.33 -12.85 -0.53
CA PHE A 99 0.73 -11.89 -1.45
C PHE A 99 -0.43 -12.54 -2.22
N VAL A 100 -1.45 -11.76 -2.56
CA VAL A 100 -2.62 -12.24 -3.32
C VAL A 100 -2.84 -11.28 -4.49
N ASP A 101 -3.25 -11.81 -5.64
CA ASP A 101 -3.84 -11.01 -6.72
C ASP A 101 -5.36 -10.99 -6.50
N PRO A 102 -5.90 -9.87 -6.03
CA PRO A 102 -7.33 -9.79 -5.74
C PRO A 102 -8.20 -9.63 -7.01
N ASP A 103 -7.63 -9.48 -8.21
CA ASP A 103 -8.36 -9.63 -9.49
C ASP A 103 -8.36 -11.09 -9.98
N HIS A 104 -7.33 -11.85 -9.61
CA HIS A 104 -7.16 -13.25 -9.97
C HIS A 104 -6.97 -14.13 -8.73
N PRO A 105 -7.99 -14.26 -7.86
CA PRO A 105 -7.86 -15.00 -6.60
C PRO A 105 -7.59 -16.50 -6.80
N ASN A 106 -7.75 -17.00 -8.02
CA ASN A 106 -7.46 -18.39 -8.43
C ASN A 106 -6.11 -18.55 -9.13
N GLU A 107 -5.34 -17.47 -9.36
CA GLU A 107 -3.99 -17.54 -9.92
C GLU A 107 -3.07 -18.33 -8.97
N GLU A 108 -2.09 -19.05 -9.53
CA GLU A 108 -1.12 -19.78 -8.72
C GLU A 108 -0.40 -18.83 -7.76
N SER A 109 -0.51 -19.12 -6.45
CA SER A 109 0.06 -18.30 -5.39
C SER A 109 1.55 -17.99 -5.62
N SER A 110 2.30 -18.93 -6.21
CA SER A 110 3.71 -18.79 -6.57
C SER A 110 3.98 -17.65 -7.57
N VAL A 111 3.14 -17.49 -8.59
CA VAL A 111 3.30 -16.45 -9.62
C VAL A 111 3.08 -15.07 -9.02
N THR A 112 2.00 -14.90 -8.26
CA THR A 112 1.74 -13.66 -7.52
C THR A 112 2.83 -13.37 -6.49
N GLN A 113 3.27 -14.38 -5.71
CA GLN A 113 4.35 -14.21 -4.72
C GLN A 113 5.61 -13.67 -5.40
N HIS A 114 6.02 -14.30 -6.50
CA HIS A 114 7.24 -13.95 -7.23
C HIS A 114 7.15 -12.54 -7.81
N ARG A 115 6.01 -12.19 -8.43
CA ARG A 115 5.77 -10.86 -8.99
C ARG A 115 5.90 -9.76 -7.95
N VAL A 116 5.20 -9.89 -6.82
CA VAL A 116 5.23 -8.88 -5.75
C VAL A 116 6.59 -8.82 -5.07
N ALA A 117 7.20 -9.96 -4.75
CA ALA A 117 8.51 -10.00 -4.10
C ALA A 117 9.61 -9.41 -5.00
N SER A 118 9.58 -9.71 -6.29
CA SER A 118 10.51 -9.12 -7.27
C SER A 118 10.32 -7.61 -7.40
N ALA A 119 9.08 -7.13 -7.41
CA ALA A 119 8.80 -5.70 -7.47
C ALA A 119 9.30 -4.96 -6.22
N LEU A 120 9.16 -5.53 -5.02
CA LEU A 120 9.71 -4.96 -3.78
C LEU A 120 11.24 -4.86 -3.84
N GLY A 121 11.93 -5.91 -4.31
CA GLY A 121 13.39 -5.87 -4.51
C GLY A 121 13.79 -4.84 -5.57
N ARG A 122 13.06 -4.77 -6.68
CA ARG A 122 13.31 -3.82 -7.76
C ARG A 122 13.10 -2.36 -7.34
N GLN A 123 12.13 -2.07 -6.49
CA GLN A 123 11.98 -0.73 -5.91
C GLN A 123 13.23 -0.28 -5.13
N VAL A 124 13.89 -1.19 -4.40
CA VAL A 124 15.14 -0.88 -3.69
C VAL A 124 16.30 -0.67 -4.66
N LEU A 125 16.41 -1.54 -5.67
CA LEU A 125 17.41 -1.42 -6.73
C LEU A 125 17.29 -0.07 -7.46
N LEU A 126 16.08 0.32 -7.84
CA LEU A 126 15.81 1.58 -8.52
C LEU A 126 16.05 2.78 -7.61
N ALA A 127 15.59 2.75 -6.35
CA ALA A 127 15.88 3.80 -5.37
C ALA A 127 17.39 4.07 -5.31
N ARG A 128 18.20 3.02 -5.25
CA ARG A 128 19.67 3.11 -5.26
C ARG A 128 20.22 3.68 -6.55
N ARG A 129 19.82 3.15 -7.71
CA ARG A 129 20.30 3.62 -9.03
C ARG A 129 20.04 5.11 -9.23
N TYR A 130 18.91 5.61 -8.73
CA TYR A 130 18.50 7.00 -8.87
C TYR A 130 18.91 7.90 -7.69
N GLY A 131 19.64 7.37 -6.71
CA GLY A 131 20.11 8.16 -5.56
C GLY A 131 19.00 8.61 -4.59
N ILE A 132 17.88 7.89 -4.57
CA ILE A 132 16.73 8.12 -3.69
C ILE A 132 16.88 7.20 -2.47
N ASN A 133 16.68 7.74 -1.27
CA ASN A 133 16.76 6.95 -0.04
C ASN A 133 15.46 6.15 0.18
N PRO A 134 15.49 4.81 0.19
CA PRO A 134 14.32 4.01 0.51
C PRO A 134 14.05 4.01 2.03
N ILE A 135 12.79 4.09 2.41
CA ILE A 135 12.29 3.96 3.79
C ILE A 135 11.29 2.81 3.83
N PHE A 136 11.59 1.77 4.60
CA PHE A 136 10.70 0.61 4.78
C PHE A 136 9.94 0.78 6.07
N TYR A 137 8.63 1.04 6.02
CA TYR A 137 7.91 1.51 7.20
C TYR A 137 6.94 0.51 7.82
N ASP A 138 6.56 -0.54 7.09
CA ASP A 138 5.53 -1.49 7.54
C ASP A 138 6.04 -2.45 8.63
N PHE A 139 5.10 -3.07 9.34
CA PHE A 139 5.35 -3.96 10.46
C PHE A 139 6.00 -5.28 10.04
N ASN A 140 6.83 -5.84 10.93
CA ASN A 140 7.64 -7.03 10.64
C ASN A 140 6.87 -8.37 10.61
N ASN A 141 5.56 -8.36 10.78
CA ASN A 141 4.76 -9.56 10.95
C ASN A 141 3.42 -9.40 10.20
N PRO A 142 2.98 -10.37 9.37
CA PRO A 142 1.66 -10.33 8.72
C PRO A 142 0.49 -10.23 9.72
N LEU A 143 0.71 -10.64 10.98
CA LEU A 143 -0.23 -10.52 12.09
C LEU A 143 0.32 -9.66 13.24
N GLY A 144 1.20 -8.69 12.96
CA GLY A 144 1.66 -7.68 13.92
C GLY A 144 2.21 -8.22 15.25
N GLY A 145 3.52 -8.11 15.45
CA GLY A 145 4.11 -8.17 16.79
C GLY A 145 3.74 -6.93 17.62
N PHE A 146 2.46 -6.57 17.65
CA PHE A 146 1.91 -5.45 18.38
C PHE A 146 2.18 -5.66 19.86
N ARG A 147 3.02 -4.81 20.44
CA ARG A 147 2.99 -4.57 21.88
C ARG A 147 1.97 -3.47 22.14
N THR A 148 0.70 -3.70 21.80
CA THR A 148 -0.36 -2.76 22.12
C THR A 148 -0.75 -2.95 23.59
N ILE A 149 -0.66 -1.87 24.35
CA ILE A 149 -1.22 -1.76 25.70
C ILE A 149 -2.76 -1.57 25.62
N ASN A 150 -3.33 -1.34 24.42
CA ASN A 150 -4.66 -0.75 24.27
C ASN A 150 -5.68 -1.48 23.35
N ASP A 151 -5.53 -2.77 23.00
CA ASP A 151 -6.65 -3.46 22.33
C ASP A 151 -6.89 -4.91 22.82
N PRO A 152 -7.84 -5.13 23.75
CA PRO A 152 -8.29 -6.46 24.19
C PRO A 152 -8.94 -7.30 23.08
N VAL A 153 -9.52 -6.66 22.06
CA VAL A 153 -10.20 -7.30 20.94
C VAL A 153 -9.19 -7.89 19.97
N TYR A 154 -8.04 -7.23 19.76
CA TYR A 154 -6.96 -7.76 18.93
C TYR A 154 -6.34 -9.04 19.49
N ARG A 155 -6.02 -9.08 20.80
CA ARG A 155 -5.54 -10.33 21.44
C ARG A 155 -6.58 -11.43 21.32
N CYS A 156 -7.85 -11.10 21.50
CA CYS A 156 -8.95 -12.04 21.29
C CYS A 156 -9.00 -12.57 19.84
N LEU A 157 -8.76 -11.75 18.82
CA LEU A 157 -8.88 -12.17 17.42
C LEU A 157 -7.62 -12.83 16.87
N ALA A 158 -6.43 -12.47 17.37
CA ALA A 158 -5.13 -13.01 16.95
C ALA A 158 -4.76 -14.34 17.65
N ASP A 159 -5.16 -14.56 18.92
CA ASP A 159 -4.91 -15.82 19.64
C ASP A 159 -5.85 -16.96 19.22
N LEU A 160 -6.93 -16.65 18.50
CA LEU A 160 -7.87 -17.67 18.07
C LEU A 160 -7.44 -18.27 16.72
N SER A 161 -6.54 -19.25 16.80
CA SER A 161 -6.41 -20.28 15.75
C SER A 161 -7.73 -21.04 15.59
N THR A 162 -8.00 -21.66 14.44
CA THR A 162 -9.26 -22.40 14.16
C THR A 162 -9.64 -23.39 15.27
N MET A 163 -8.66 -24.05 15.90
CA MET A 163 -8.90 -24.97 17.03
C MET A 163 -9.31 -24.26 18.33
N THR A 164 -8.88 -23.02 18.56
CA THR A 164 -9.22 -22.24 19.75
C THR A 164 -10.66 -21.72 19.66
N TRP A 165 -11.19 -21.41 18.47
CA TRP A 165 -12.59 -21.03 18.22
C TRP A 165 -13.58 -22.13 18.59
N VAL A 166 -13.28 -23.37 18.20
CA VAL A 166 -14.06 -24.57 18.55
C VAL A 166 -14.06 -24.77 20.08
N ARG A 167 -12.91 -24.54 20.73
CA ARG A 167 -12.76 -24.66 22.20
C ARG A 167 -13.58 -23.64 22.99
N TYR A 168 -13.82 -22.44 22.44
CA TYR A 168 -14.61 -21.39 23.10
C TYR A 168 -16.05 -21.25 22.57
N GLY A 169 -16.51 -22.14 21.66
CA GLY A 169 -17.90 -22.12 21.16
C GLY A 169 -18.23 -20.88 20.31
N LEU A 170 -17.23 -20.34 19.63
CA LEU A 170 -17.31 -19.17 18.75
C LEU A 170 -17.30 -19.53 17.26
N ASP A 171 -17.25 -20.83 16.95
CA ASP A 171 -17.47 -21.34 15.60
C ASP A 171 -18.83 -20.84 15.07
N GLU A 172 -18.89 -20.48 13.79
CA GLU A 172 -20.07 -19.90 13.11
C GLU A 172 -20.56 -18.52 13.59
N LYS A 173 -19.96 -17.89 14.63
CA LYS A 173 -20.41 -16.59 15.18
C LYS A 173 -19.65 -15.36 14.67
N VAL A 174 -18.46 -15.55 14.11
CA VAL A 174 -17.62 -14.46 13.55
C VAL A 174 -17.28 -14.83 12.11
N THR A 175 -17.69 -13.99 11.16
CA THR A 175 -17.45 -14.25 9.74
C THR A 175 -16.00 -13.90 9.37
N LYS A 176 -15.51 -14.43 8.24
CA LYS A 176 -14.23 -13.99 7.64
C LYS A 176 -14.19 -12.47 7.47
N ALA A 177 -15.31 -11.87 7.07
CA ALA A 177 -15.43 -10.44 6.84
C ALA A 177 -15.24 -9.66 8.15
N ASP A 178 -15.86 -10.10 9.26
CA ASP A 178 -15.69 -9.46 10.58
C ASP A 178 -14.25 -9.51 11.07
N ARG A 179 -13.57 -10.64 10.84
CA ARG A 179 -12.15 -10.81 11.18
C ARG A 179 -11.26 -9.89 10.36
N ASP A 180 -11.42 -9.91 9.04
CA ASP A 180 -10.61 -9.09 8.12
C ASP A 180 -10.87 -7.59 8.43
N ALA A 181 -12.10 -7.22 8.80
CA ALA A 181 -12.45 -5.87 9.22
C ALA A 181 -11.73 -5.40 10.48
N ALA A 182 -11.67 -6.26 11.49
CA ALA A 182 -10.97 -5.96 12.74
C ALA A 182 -9.45 -5.84 12.53
N ILE A 183 -8.86 -6.71 11.69
CA ILE A 183 -7.44 -6.62 11.32
C ILE A 183 -7.15 -5.29 10.64
N MET A 184 -7.99 -4.87 9.68
CA MET A 184 -7.82 -3.61 8.96
C MET A 184 -7.97 -2.39 9.88
N ARG A 185 -8.96 -2.39 10.80
CA ARG A 185 -9.08 -1.33 11.82
C ARG A 185 -7.84 -1.21 12.70
N GLU A 186 -7.26 -2.34 13.09
CA GLU A 186 -6.00 -2.33 13.85
C GLU A 186 -4.83 -1.84 13.01
N ARG A 187 -4.76 -2.22 11.74
CA ARG A 187 -3.74 -1.65 10.82
C ARG A 187 -3.83 -0.12 10.78
N PHE A 188 -5.04 0.43 10.71
CA PHE A 188 -5.26 1.89 10.74
C PHE A 188 -4.93 2.54 12.08
N SER A 189 -5.13 1.85 13.21
CA SER A 189 -4.82 2.38 14.55
C SER A 189 -3.32 2.68 14.72
N HIS A 190 -2.49 2.10 13.85
CA HIS A 190 -1.04 2.24 13.84
C HIS A 190 -0.49 3.26 12.84
N ASP A 191 -1.32 3.96 12.09
CA ASP A 191 -0.87 4.96 11.10
C ASP A 191 -0.02 6.07 11.71
N ASP A 192 -0.26 6.42 12.98
CA ASP A 192 0.58 7.39 13.69
C ASP A 192 2.00 6.86 13.95
N GLU A 193 2.16 5.57 14.26
CA GLU A 193 3.47 4.93 14.41
C GLU A 193 4.20 4.86 13.05
N LEU A 194 3.47 4.49 11.99
CA LEU A 194 4.01 4.45 10.63
C LEU A 194 4.49 5.85 10.20
N ALA A 195 3.67 6.88 10.43
CA ALA A 195 4.01 8.26 10.13
C ALA A 195 5.23 8.74 10.94
N GLN A 196 5.28 8.43 12.24
CA GLN A 196 6.42 8.76 13.10
C GLN A 196 7.71 8.09 12.60
N TYR A 197 7.64 6.83 12.17
CA TYR A 197 8.79 6.11 11.65
C TYR A 197 9.34 6.77 10.37
N ILE A 198 8.44 7.14 9.44
CA ILE A 198 8.79 7.83 8.19
C ILE A 198 9.40 9.21 8.50
N GLU A 199 8.75 10.01 9.36
CA GLU A 199 9.25 11.32 9.79
C GLU A 199 10.68 11.24 10.33
N ALA A 200 10.94 10.28 11.23
CA ALA A 200 12.25 10.09 11.82
C ALA A 200 13.29 9.68 10.76
N ALA A 201 12.91 8.85 9.78
CA ALA A 201 13.79 8.45 8.69
C ALA A 201 14.13 9.62 7.75
N VAL A 202 13.13 10.44 7.35
CA VAL A 202 13.35 11.65 6.56
C VAL A 202 14.26 12.63 7.31
N THR A 203 14.03 12.83 8.60
CA THR A 203 14.84 13.74 9.44
C THR A 203 16.29 13.27 9.54
N ARG A 204 16.51 11.98 9.86
CA ARG A 204 17.86 11.39 9.88
C ARG A 204 18.56 11.45 8.52
N GLY A 205 17.78 11.32 7.44
CA GLY A 205 18.24 11.46 6.08
C GLY A 205 18.44 12.92 5.63
N GLY A 206 18.35 13.91 6.54
CA GLY A 206 18.63 15.31 6.28
C GLY A 206 17.48 16.11 5.64
N GLY A 207 16.24 15.64 5.73
CA GLY A 207 15.06 16.29 5.13
C GLY A 207 15.01 16.12 3.60
N GLY A 208 14.25 16.98 2.91
CA GLY A 208 14.02 16.91 1.46
C GLY A 208 12.68 16.26 1.08
N LYS A 209 12.36 16.26 -0.21
CA LYS A 209 11.07 15.77 -0.75
C LYS A 209 10.87 14.27 -0.50
N LEU A 210 9.63 13.90 -0.17
CA LEU A 210 9.23 12.53 0.17
C LEU A 210 8.09 12.08 -0.73
N VAL A 211 8.22 10.89 -1.30
CA VAL A 211 7.11 10.12 -1.88
C VAL A 211 6.79 8.95 -0.95
N VAL A 212 5.51 8.70 -0.66
CA VAL A 212 5.05 7.54 0.12
C VAL A 212 4.15 6.68 -0.74
N ILE A 213 4.37 5.37 -0.71
CA ILE A 213 3.57 4.37 -1.43
C ILE A 213 2.86 3.50 -0.37
N PRO A 214 1.63 3.84 0.04
CA PRO A 214 0.80 3.01 0.89
C PRO A 214 -0.31 2.30 0.13
N GLY A 215 -0.93 1.30 0.74
CA GLY A 215 -2.27 0.86 0.44
C GLY A 215 -3.21 2.05 0.59
N TYR A 216 -4.05 2.27 -0.41
CA TYR A 216 -4.82 3.51 -0.53
C TYR A 216 -5.66 3.84 0.70
N ALA A 217 -6.19 2.83 1.40
CA ALA A 217 -6.99 3.04 2.60
C ALA A 217 -6.21 3.81 3.70
N HIS A 218 -4.90 3.54 3.86
CA HIS A 218 -4.03 4.29 4.78
C HIS A 218 -3.81 5.74 4.33
N ALA A 219 -3.84 6.01 3.02
CA ALA A 219 -3.65 7.36 2.48
C ALA A 219 -4.85 8.28 2.72
N VAL A 220 -6.08 7.75 2.67
CA VAL A 220 -7.30 8.58 2.66
C VAL A 220 -8.13 8.52 3.93
N LEU A 221 -7.83 7.63 4.87
CA LEU A 221 -8.54 7.62 6.15
C LEU A 221 -8.38 8.98 6.87
N PRO A 222 -9.46 9.60 7.39
CA PRO A 222 -9.32 10.74 8.30
C PRO A 222 -8.46 10.37 9.52
N GLY A 223 -7.47 11.20 9.82
CA GLY A 223 -6.45 10.92 10.84
C GLY A 223 -5.45 9.83 10.49
N GLY A 224 -5.49 9.29 9.26
CA GLY A 224 -4.61 8.26 8.73
C GLY A 224 -3.26 8.79 8.26
N LEU A 225 -2.49 7.95 7.58
CA LEU A 225 -1.08 8.16 7.28
C LEU A 225 -0.78 9.51 6.62
N ALA A 226 -1.56 9.94 5.62
CA ALA A 226 -1.32 11.20 4.90
C ALA A 226 -1.41 12.41 5.84
N GLU A 227 -2.51 12.57 6.58
CA GLU A 227 -2.68 13.70 7.51
C GLU A 227 -1.64 13.70 8.63
N ARG A 228 -1.30 12.51 9.15
CA ARG A 228 -0.27 12.37 10.17
C ARG A 228 1.08 12.86 9.65
N LEU A 229 1.43 12.51 8.42
CA LEU A 229 2.64 13.00 7.77
C LEU A 229 2.59 14.50 7.49
N GLU A 230 1.44 15.04 7.07
CA GLU A 230 1.29 16.48 6.86
C GLU A 230 1.57 17.27 8.14
N GLN A 231 0.99 16.82 9.26
CA GLN A 231 1.17 17.44 10.58
C GLN A 231 2.62 17.33 11.06
N ARG A 232 3.23 16.14 10.95
CA ARG A 232 4.58 15.85 11.43
C ARG A 232 5.65 16.57 10.61
N LEU A 233 5.56 16.49 9.28
CA LEU A 233 6.53 17.08 8.36
C LEU A 233 6.25 18.56 8.05
N ARG A 234 5.09 19.08 8.45
CA ARG A 234 4.61 20.45 8.16
C ARG A 234 4.59 20.74 6.66
N ARG A 235 4.07 19.79 5.88
CA ARG A 235 3.96 19.86 4.42
C ARG A 235 2.57 19.44 4.02
N GLN A 236 2.01 20.07 3.01
CA GLN A 236 0.76 19.60 2.42
C GLN A 236 1.06 18.38 1.54
N ALA A 237 0.29 17.32 1.72
CA ALA A 237 0.40 16.11 0.93
C ALA A 237 -0.39 16.28 -0.38
N ALA A 238 0.23 15.91 -1.50
CA ALA A 238 -0.48 15.57 -2.73
C ALA A 238 -0.90 14.11 -2.67
N VAL A 239 -2.19 13.83 -2.44
CA VAL A 239 -2.70 12.45 -2.42
C VAL A 239 -3.17 12.05 -3.81
N VAL A 240 -2.51 11.05 -4.38
CA VAL A 240 -2.75 10.52 -5.73
C VAL A 240 -3.27 9.09 -5.64
N GLY A 241 -4.48 8.84 -6.16
CA GLY A 241 -4.96 7.47 -6.40
C GLY A 241 -4.36 6.93 -7.69
N VAL A 242 -3.70 5.77 -7.64
CA VAL A 242 -3.05 5.15 -8.80
C VAL A 242 -3.91 4.01 -9.35
N PHE A 243 -4.46 4.21 -10.55
CA PHE A 243 -5.36 3.29 -11.22
C PHE A 243 -4.72 2.69 -12.48
N THR A 244 -5.12 1.48 -12.85
CA THR A 244 -4.73 0.88 -14.13
C THR A 244 -5.35 1.65 -15.29
N ASP A 245 -6.65 1.93 -15.22
CA ASP A 245 -7.44 2.63 -16.22
C ASP A 245 -8.71 3.27 -15.62
N GLY A 246 -9.58 3.83 -16.46
CA GLY A 246 -10.85 4.46 -16.03
C GLY A 246 -11.95 3.46 -15.66
N GLY A 247 -11.87 2.20 -16.10
CA GLY A 247 -12.83 1.16 -15.73
C GLY A 247 -12.63 0.71 -14.28
N GLU A 248 -11.37 0.53 -13.87
CA GLU A 248 -11.02 0.20 -12.48
C GLU A 248 -11.46 1.29 -11.51
N GLU A 249 -11.36 2.57 -11.90
CA GLU A 249 -11.84 3.70 -11.10
C GLU A 249 -13.34 3.60 -10.77
N GLY A 250 -14.14 3.07 -11.71
CA GLY A 250 -15.54 2.73 -11.50
C GLY A 250 -15.72 1.76 -10.33
N GLN A 251 -15.09 0.60 -10.46
CA GLN A 251 -15.15 -0.52 -9.53
C GLN A 251 -14.55 -0.19 -8.16
N PHE A 252 -13.55 0.70 -8.14
CA PHE A 252 -12.84 1.04 -6.91
C PHE A 252 -13.73 1.76 -5.90
N VAL A 253 -14.65 2.61 -6.35
CA VAL A 253 -15.59 3.29 -5.43
C VAL A 253 -16.56 2.30 -4.82
N ASP A 254 -17.06 1.34 -5.59
CA ASP A 254 -17.92 0.27 -5.07
C ASP A 254 -17.17 -0.57 -4.04
N PHE A 255 -15.92 -0.95 -4.36
CA PHE A 255 -15.04 -1.64 -3.41
C PHE A 255 -14.82 -0.82 -2.13
N LEU A 256 -14.52 0.48 -2.22
CA LEU A 256 -14.35 1.33 -1.05
C LEU A 256 -15.64 1.44 -0.24
N ALA A 257 -16.81 1.45 -0.88
CA ALA A 257 -18.09 1.46 -0.19
C ALA A 257 -18.31 0.19 0.62
N GLU A 258 -18.03 -0.97 0.02
CA GLU A 258 -18.07 -2.26 0.69
C GLU A 258 -17.09 -2.29 1.88
N GLN A 259 -15.85 -1.81 1.68
CA GLN A 259 -14.87 -1.73 2.75
C GLN A 259 -15.30 -0.77 3.85
N ALA A 260 -15.79 0.43 3.53
CA ALA A 260 -16.22 1.41 4.51
C ALA A 260 -17.38 0.87 5.37
N GLN A 261 -18.34 0.19 4.75
CA GLN A 261 -19.45 -0.47 5.43
C GLN A 261 -18.95 -1.63 6.32
N LEU A 262 -18.08 -2.49 5.79
CA LEU A 262 -17.54 -3.62 6.54
C LEU A 262 -16.70 -3.16 7.76
N LEU A 263 -15.88 -2.14 7.56
CA LEU A 263 -14.95 -1.60 8.54
C LEU A 263 -15.62 -0.64 9.52
N GLN A 264 -16.79 -0.08 9.17
CA GLN A 264 -17.46 0.96 9.95
C GLN A 264 -16.53 2.16 10.19
N VAL A 265 -15.77 2.52 9.14
CA VAL A 265 -14.82 3.64 9.12
C VAL A 265 -15.15 4.58 7.97
N ASP A 266 -14.73 5.83 8.11
CA ASP A 266 -14.88 6.84 7.08
C ASP A 266 -13.78 6.67 6.02
N LEU A 267 -14.16 6.22 4.82
CA LEU A 267 -13.31 6.21 3.62
C LEU A 267 -13.79 7.22 2.57
N SER A 268 -14.54 8.24 3.00
CA SER A 268 -15.20 9.22 2.13
C SER A 268 -14.27 10.27 1.53
N ARG A 269 -12.98 10.21 1.85
CA ARG A 269 -12.01 11.15 1.30
C ARG A 269 -11.56 10.70 -0.08
N ALA A 270 -11.89 11.55 -1.04
CA ALA A 270 -11.40 11.42 -2.40
C ALA A 270 -9.87 11.69 -2.43
N PRO A 271 -9.12 11.05 -3.34
CA PRO A 271 -7.77 11.49 -3.61
C PRO A 271 -7.83 12.90 -4.21
N GLN A 272 -6.77 13.69 -4.10
CA GLN A 272 -6.73 15.01 -4.75
C GLN A 272 -6.47 14.89 -6.25
N PHE A 273 -5.79 13.81 -6.65
CA PHE A 273 -5.44 13.52 -8.03
C PHE A 273 -5.68 12.05 -8.34
N ARG A 274 -6.03 11.77 -9.59
CA ARG A 274 -6.14 10.42 -10.14
C ARG A 274 -5.07 10.25 -11.21
N TYR A 275 -4.25 9.22 -11.08
CA TYR A 275 -3.26 8.85 -12.09
C TYR A 275 -3.66 7.54 -12.75
N ARG A 276 -3.69 7.50 -14.08
CA ARG A 276 -4.04 6.29 -14.86
C ARG A 276 -2.82 5.75 -15.58
N ILE A 277 -2.37 4.57 -15.18
CA ILE A 277 -1.14 3.92 -15.70
C ILE A 277 -1.24 3.72 -17.22
N SER A 278 -2.39 3.27 -17.72
CA SER A 278 -2.61 3.00 -19.15
C SER A 278 -2.44 4.22 -20.07
N THR A 279 -2.57 5.44 -19.55
CA THR A 279 -2.49 6.68 -20.35
C THR A 279 -1.38 7.62 -19.89
N GLY A 280 -0.78 7.38 -18.71
CA GLY A 280 0.20 8.28 -18.09
C GLY A 280 -0.39 9.63 -17.67
N THR A 281 -1.72 9.75 -17.65
CA THR A 281 -2.41 11.02 -17.38
C THR A 281 -2.67 11.18 -15.90
N ILE A 282 -2.61 12.44 -15.45
CA ILE A 282 -3.05 12.84 -14.12
C ILE A 282 -4.20 13.83 -14.24
N GLU A 283 -5.24 13.62 -13.45
CA GLU A 283 -6.40 14.50 -13.39
C GLU A 283 -6.62 14.92 -11.95
N ARG A 284 -6.92 16.20 -11.73
CA ARG A 284 -7.36 16.67 -10.42
C ARG A 284 -8.77 16.14 -10.15
N GLU A 285 -9.00 15.70 -8.93
CA GLU A 285 -10.31 15.24 -8.49
C GLU A 285 -11.30 16.42 -8.43
N VAL A 286 -12.45 16.24 -9.08
CA VAL A 286 -13.52 17.24 -9.20
C VAL A 286 -14.86 16.72 -8.70
N GLU A 287 -14.97 15.44 -8.32
CA GLU A 287 -16.23 14.82 -7.86
C GLU A 287 -16.14 14.28 -6.41
N PRO A 288 -15.79 15.11 -5.40
CA PRO A 288 -15.69 14.65 -4.02
C PRO A 288 -17.01 14.12 -3.44
N GLN A 289 -18.16 14.47 -4.05
CA GLN A 289 -19.47 13.95 -3.65
C GLN A 289 -19.59 12.42 -3.84
N ARG A 290 -18.85 11.83 -4.79
CA ARG A 290 -18.86 10.38 -5.03
C ARG A 290 -18.35 9.59 -3.82
N TYR A 291 -17.42 10.18 -3.07
CA TYR A 291 -16.84 9.57 -1.89
C TYR A 291 -17.58 9.96 -0.61
N ALA A 292 -18.23 11.13 -0.55
CA ALA A 292 -19.01 11.57 0.63
C ALA A 292 -20.03 10.53 1.16
N GLY A 293 -20.57 9.68 0.27
CA GLY A 293 -21.49 8.60 0.65
C GLY A 293 -20.86 7.42 1.39
N LEU A 294 -19.53 7.42 1.57
CA LEU A 294 -18.76 6.33 2.20
C LEU A 294 -18.44 6.59 3.69
N ASP A 295 -19.03 7.61 4.32
CA ASP A 295 -18.85 7.86 5.76
C ASP A 295 -19.76 6.94 6.59
N TYR A 296 -19.17 5.86 7.11
CA TYR A 296 -19.82 4.90 8.01
C TYR A 296 -19.38 5.04 9.48
N ALA A 297 -18.59 6.07 9.84
CA ALA A 297 -18.01 6.20 11.17
C ALA A 297 -19.07 6.32 12.30
N ARG A 298 -20.29 6.77 11.96
CA ARG A 298 -21.41 6.92 12.90
C ARG A 298 -22.22 5.64 13.12
N GLN A 299 -22.01 4.59 12.33
CA GLN A 299 -22.76 3.34 12.39
C GLN A 299 -22.09 2.25 13.23
N ARG A 300 -20.93 2.56 13.86
CA ARG A 300 -20.14 1.66 14.70
C ARG A 300 -21.00 0.82 15.65
N ARG A 301 -21.10 -0.48 15.39
CA ARG A 301 -21.52 -1.49 16.37
C ARG A 301 -20.35 -2.40 16.64
N MET A 302 -19.81 -2.35 17.87
CA MET A 302 -18.85 -3.34 18.32
C MET A 302 -19.59 -4.67 18.48
N PRO A 303 -19.07 -5.80 17.97
CA PRO A 303 -19.71 -7.10 18.18
C PRO A 303 -19.90 -7.33 19.69
N PRO A 304 -21.10 -7.72 20.16
CA PRO A 304 -21.39 -7.84 21.58
C PRO A 304 -20.42 -8.75 22.37
N VAL A 305 -19.88 -9.78 21.71
CA VAL A 305 -18.89 -10.68 22.30
C VAL A 305 -17.55 -9.99 22.59
N CYS A 306 -17.16 -9.01 21.78
CA CYS A 306 -15.94 -8.23 21.99
C CYS A 306 -16.13 -7.17 23.09
N GLN A 307 -17.33 -6.63 23.25
CA GLN A 307 -17.70 -5.75 24.39
C GLN A 307 -17.56 -6.49 25.72
N GLN A 308 -18.09 -7.73 25.78
CA GLN A 308 -18.02 -8.59 26.95
C GLN A 308 -16.58 -8.97 27.34
N ILE A 309 -15.73 -9.27 26.36
CA ILE A 309 -14.32 -9.65 26.62
C ILE A 309 -13.48 -8.43 27.01
N ALA A 310 -13.78 -7.24 26.48
CA ALA A 310 -13.08 -6.01 26.81
C ALA A 310 -13.50 -5.40 28.17
N GLY A 311 -14.52 -5.96 28.84
CA GLY A 311 -15.03 -5.42 30.11
C GLY A 311 -15.65 -4.02 29.97
N VAL A 312 -16.17 -3.71 28.79
CA VAL A 312 -16.85 -2.44 28.50
C VAL A 312 -18.35 -2.71 28.50
N ASP A 313 -19.05 -2.23 29.54
CA ASP A 313 -20.52 -2.16 29.59
C ASP A 313 -21.07 -1.17 28.55
#